data_AF-A0A625VFN3-F1
#
_entry.id   AF-A0A625VFN3-F1
#
_cell.length_a   1.000
_cell.length_b   1.000
_cell.length_c   1.000
_cell.angle_alpha   90.00
_cell.angle_beta   90.00
_cell.angle_gamma   90.00
#
_symmetry.space_group_name_H-M   'P 1'
#
loop_
_entity.id
_entity.type
_entity.pdbx_description
1 polymer ?
#
loop_
_entity_poly.entity_id
_entity_poly.type
_entity_poly.pdbx_seq_one_letter_code
_entity_poly.pdbx_strand_id
1 'polypeptide(L)'
;MTNSSSAGKKIQLIRKAEGLSRSQLSEIIGISYNTLTNYEVKGIQMTEGNLMLFTQHPRFEKYTLWLMTGKTAPAAGQVAPSLSPDGQDDKKSSHSTQKAG
;
A
#
# COMPACT_ATOMS: atom_id res chain seq x y z
N MET A 1 5.40 -19.34 2.90
CA MET A 1 6.23 -18.20 3.32
C MET A 1 5.28 -17.00 3.40
N THR A 2 4.85 -16.61 4.59
CA THR A 2 3.84 -15.55 4.76
C THR A 2 4.48 -14.19 4.48
N ASN A 3 3.85 -13.41 3.62
CA ASN A 3 4.30 -12.09 3.17
C ASN A 3 4.48 -11.13 4.36
N SER A 4 5.71 -11.02 4.88
CA SER A 4 6.13 -10.26 6.07
C SER A 4 6.12 -8.72 5.91
N SER A 5 5.21 -8.17 5.12
CA SER A 5 4.96 -6.72 5.04
C SER A 5 3.77 -6.36 5.92
N SER A 6 4.04 -6.10 7.21
CA SER A 6 3.05 -5.55 8.14
C SER A 6 2.45 -4.26 7.55
N ALA A 7 1.17 -4.00 7.83
CA ALA A 7 0.44 -2.85 7.29
C ALA A 7 1.21 -1.52 7.45
N GLY A 8 1.96 -1.36 8.55
CA GLY A 8 2.80 -0.19 8.80
C GLY A 8 3.91 0.04 7.77
N LYS A 9 4.56 -1.02 7.25
CA LYS A 9 5.55 -0.87 6.16
C LYS A 9 4.89 -0.41 4.87
N LYS A 10 3.68 -0.90 4.57
CA LYS A 10 2.93 -0.48 3.38
C LYS A 10 2.51 1.00 3.48
N ILE A 11 2.05 1.44 4.65
CA ILE A 11 1.76 2.86 4.91
C ILE A 11 3.03 3.71 4.75
N GLN A 12 4.18 3.25 5.24
CA GLN A 12 5.44 3.96 5.06
C GLN A 12 5.78 4.16 3.57
N LEU A 13 5.56 3.14 2.74
CA LEU A 13 5.80 3.22 1.29
C LEU A 13 4.85 4.21 0.61
N ILE A 14 3.56 4.17 0.98
CA ILE A 14 2.55 5.13 0.51
C ILE A 14 2.97 6.56 0.87
N ARG A 15 3.34 6.78 2.14
CA ARG A 15 3.79 8.09 2.63
C ARG A 15 4.96 8.64 1.83
N LYS A 16 5.98 7.81 1.60
CA LYS A 16 7.18 8.20 0.85
C LYS A 16 6.86 8.48 -0.62
N ALA A 17 5.98 7.68 -1.24
CA ALA A 17 5.58 7.90 -2.63
C ALA A 17 4.78 9.19 -2.83
N GLU A 18 4.04 9.61 -1.81
CA GLU A 18 3.31 10.87 -1.78
C GLU A 18 4.18 12.08 -1.37
N GLY A 19 5.47 11.85 -1.05
CA GLY A 19 6.38 12.91 -0.61
C GLY A 19 6.05 13.51 0.75
N LEU A 20 5.25 12.82 1.57
CA LEU A 20 4.74 13.35 2.83
C LEU A 20 5.68 13.04 4.00
N SER A 21 5.79 13.99 4.93
CA SER A 21 6.37 13.72 6.24
C SER A 21 5.37 12.91 7.11
N ARG A 22 5.85 12.32 8.21
CA ARG A 22 4.96 11.63 9.15
C ARG A 22 3.95 12.58 9.79
N SER A 23 4.34 13.82 10.10
CA SER A 23 3.43 14.83 10.63
C SER A 23 2.33 15.17 9.63
N GLN A 24 2.70 15.44 8.38
CA GLN A 24 1.72 15.74 7.32
C GLN A 24 0.74 14.59 7.11
N LEU A 25 1.23 13.35 7.06
CA LEU A 25 0.34 12.21 6.91
C LEU A 25 -0.60 12.06 8.12
N SER A 26 -0.08 12.30 9.33
CA SER A 26 -0.86 12.24 10.56
C SER A 26 -1.99 13.28 10.59
N GLU A 27 -1.72 14.50 10.11
CA GLU A 27 -2.70 15.58 10.00
C GLU A 27 -3.76 15.29 8.93
N ILE A 28 -3.35 14.77 7.77
CA ILE A 28 -4.27 14.46 6.65
C ILE A 28 -5.24 13.32 7.02
N ILE A 29 -4.73 12.26 7.65
CA ILE A 29 -5.51 11.07 8.01
C ILE A 29 -6.27 11.27 9.34
N GLY A 30 -5.85 12.23 10.18
CA GLY A 30 -6.45 12.46 11.50
C GLY A 30 -6.01 11.45 12.55
N ILE A 31 -4.80 10.87 12.42
CA ILE A 31 -4.21 9.97 13.43
C ILE A 31 -3.08 10.68 14.14
N SER A 32 -2.80 10.34 15.40
CA SER A 32 -1.68 10.94 16.12
C SER A 32 -0.33 10.54 15.50
N TYR A 33 0.63 11.48 15.46
CA TYR A 33 2.00 11.23 14.99
C TYR A 33 2.65 10.00 15.65
N ASN A 34 2.43 9.82 16.95
CA ASN A 34 2.98 8.70 17.71
C ASN A 34 2.38 7.35 17.28
N THR A 35 1.08 7.34 16.95
CA THR A 35 0.35 6.18 16.43
C THR A 35 0.90 5.78 15.06
N LEU A 36 1.08 6.74 14.16
CA LEU A 36 1.70 6.50 12.85
C LEU A 36 3.15 5.98 13.00
N THR A 37 3.93 6.57 13.91
CA THR A 37 5.31 6.13 14.19
C THR A 37 5.35 4.71 14.75
N ASN A 38 4.42 4.35 15.64
CA ASN A 38 4.30 3.00 16.17
C ASN A 38 3.99 1.97 15.07
N TYR A 39 3.17 2.32 14.08
CA TYR A 39 2.89 1.44 12.94
C TYR A 39 4.12 1.29 12.04
N GLU A 40 4.77 2.40 11.65
CA GLU A 40 5.91 2.36 10.73
C GLU A 40 7.16 1.70 11.36
N VAL A 41 7.45 1.98 12.63
CA VAL A 41 8.73 1.64 13.27
C VAL A 41 8.62 0.42 14.18
N LYS A 42 7.60 0.38 15.04
CA LYS A 42 7.44 -0.70 16.02
C LYS A 42 6.71 -1.92 15.44
N GLY A 43 6.21 -1.81 14.21
CA GLY A 43 5.49 -2.90 13.53
C GLY A 43 4.18 -3.27 14.23
N ILE A 44 3.60 -2.35 15.02
CA ILE A 44 2.32 -2.57 15.68
C ILE A 44 1.23 -2.74 14.61
N GLN A 45 0.34 -3.71 14.80
CA GLN A 45 -0.81 -3.88 13.91
C GLN A 45 -1.68 -2.62 13.91
N MET A 46 -2.05 -2.19 12.72
CA MET A 46 -2.96 -1.08 12.56
C MET A 46 -4.37 -1.51 12.93
N THR A 47 -5.08 -0.68 13.70
CA THR A 47 -6.47 -0.90 14.03
C THR A 47 -7.34 -0.77 12.78
N GLU A 48 -8.43 -1.53 12.70
CA GLU A 48 -9.39 -1.49 11.59
C GLU A 48 -9.87 -0.06 11.27
N GLY A 49 -10.22 0.72 12.29
CA GLY A 49 -10.64 2.12 12.10
C GLY A 49 -9.58 2.97 11.39
N ASN A 50 -8.31 2.83 11.77
CA ASN A 50 -7.23 3.57 11.13
C ASN A 50 -6.98 3.09 9.69
N LEU A 51 -7.16 1.80 9.43
CA LEU A 51 -7.09 1.24 8.08
C LEU A 51 -8.18 1.81 7.17
N MET A 52 -9.40 1.91 7.68
CA MET A 52 -10.53 2.52 6.98
C MET A 52 -10.30 4.01 6.69
N LEU A 53 -9.64 4.75 7.59
CA LEU A 53 -9.28 6.15 7.32
C LEU A 53 -8.34 6.27 6.11
N PHE A 54 -7.39 5.35 5.94
CA PHE A 54 -6.52 5.33 4.77
C PHE A 54 -7.25 4.95 3.49
N THR A 55 -8.09 3.91 3.52
CA THR A 55 -8.73 3.39 2.30
C THR A 55 -9.87 4.27 1.80
N GLN A 56 -10.52 5.03 2.68
CA GLN A 56 -11.61 5.94 2.33
C GLN A 56 -11.13 7.36 2.01
N HIS A 57 -9.86 7.68 2.27
CA HIS A 57 -9.36 9.01 1.99
C HIS A 57 -9.10 9.19 0.49
N PRO A 58 -9.67 10.22 -0.17
CA PRO A 58 -9.60 10.40 -1.64
C PRO A 58 -8.17 10.40 -2.20
N ARG A 59 -7.20 10.87 -1.41
CA ARG A 59 -5.79 10.88 -1.81
C ARG A 59 -5.13 9.50 -1.80
N PHE A 60 -5.58 8.60 -0.94
CA PHE A 60 -4.93 7.31 -0.67
C PHE A 60 -5.76 6.10 -1.11
N GLU A 61 -7.03 6.29 -1.48
CA GLU A 61 -7.94 5.23 -1.94
C GLU A 61 -7.37 4.43 -3.14
N LYS A 62 -6.54 5.06 -3.97
CA LYS A 62 -5.82 4.43 -5.09
C LYS A 62 -4.84 3.34 -4.65
N TYR A 63 -4.45 3.29 -3.38
CA TYR A 63 -3.56 2.27 -2.82
C TYR A 63 -4.30 1.13 -2.12
N THR A 64 -5.64 1.18 -2.04
CA THR A 64 -6.45 0.26 -1.23
C THR A 64 -6.21 -1.21 -1.60
N LEU A 65 -6.30 -1.55 -2.88
CA LEU A 65 -6.12 -2.92 -3.35
C LEU A 65 -4.74 -3.46 -2.99
N TRP A 66 -3.70 -2.63 -3.15
CA TRP A 66 -2.32 -3.00 -2.84
C TRP A 66 -2.07 -3.12 -1.34
N LEU A 67 -2.66 -2.21 -0.55
CA LEU A 67 -2.58 -2.23 0.90
C LEU A 67 -3.22 -3.51 1.47
N MET A 68 -4.40 -3.89 0.98
CA MET A 68 -5.15 -5.06 1.44
C MET A 68 -4.58 -6.39 0.91
N THR A 69 -4.34 -6.48 -0.40
CA THR A 69 -4.09 -7.76 -1.08
C THR A 69 -2.69 -7.90 -1.65
N GLY A 70 -1.92 -6.82 -1.71
CA GLY A 70 -0.64 -6.76 -2.41
C GLY A 70 -0.75 -6.67 -3.94
N LYS A 71 -1.96 -6.75 -4.51
CA LYS A 71 -2.20 -6.67 -5.95
C LYS A 71 -2.43 -5.22 -6.41
N THR A 72 -2.23 -4.98 -7.70
CA THR A 72 -2.55 -3.70 -8.36
C THR A 72 -3.53 -3.92 -9.50
N ALA A 73 -4.34 -2.91 -9.80
CA ALA A 73 -5.24 -2.89 -10.95
C ALA A 73 -5.24 -1.47 -11.56
N PRO A 74 -4.22 -1.13 -12.36
CA PRO A 74 -4.07 0.23 -12.92
C PRO A 74 -5.27 0.68 -13.76
N ALA A 75 -5.93 -0.25 -14.45
CA ALA A 75 -7.14 0.02 -15.23
C ALA A 75 -8.33 0.50 -14.38
N ALA A 76 -8.35 0.15 -13.09
CA ALA A 76 -9.35 0.59 -12.12
C ALA A 76 -8.83 1.72 -11.20
N GLY A 77 -7.70 2.35 -11.55
CA GLY A 77 -7.07 3.39 -10.72
C GLY A 77 -6.39 2.88 -9.45
N GLN A 78 -6.30 1.55 -9.25
CA GLN A 78 -5.67 0.94 -8.08
C GLN A 78 -4.20 0.64 -8.37
N VAL A 79 -3.29 1.39 -7.75
CA VAL A 79 -1.85 1.37 -8.04
C VAL A 79 -1.01 1.04 -6.82
N ALA A 80 0.23 0.61 -7.03
CA ALA A 80 1.23 0.53 -5.97
C ALA A 80 1.99 1.86 -5.85
N PRO A 81 2.52 2.20 -4.66
CA PRO A 81 3.40 3.36 -4.50
C PRO A 81 4.67 3.21 -5.36
N SER A 82 5.07 4.29 -6.06
CA SER A 82 6.18 4.29 -7.04
C SER A 82 7.55 3.92 -6.45
N LEU A 83 7.72 3.97 -5.12
CA LEU A 83 8.95 3.63 -4.41
C LEU A 83 8.94 2.19 -3.87
N SER A 84 7.95 1.36 -4.22
CA SER A 84 7.93 -0.04 -3.81
C SER A 84 9.10 -0.78 -4.49
N PRO A 85 10.10 -1.26 -3.73
CA PRO A 85 11.20 -2.07 -4.30
C PRO A 85 10.70 -3.42 -4.82
N ASP A 86 9.52 -3.82 -4.36
CA ASP A 86 8.77 -5.02 -4.75
C ASP A 86 8.06 -4.82 -6.11
N GLY A 87 8.77 -4.24 -7.08
CA GLY A 87 8.45 -4.41 -8.49
C GLY A 87 8.76 -5.84 -8.89
N GLN A 88 8.04 -6.82 -8.34
CA GLN A 88 8.03 -8.16 -8.91
C GLN A 88 6.91 -8.22 -9.93
N ASP A 89 7.35 -8.26 -11.18
CA ASP A 89 6.65 -8.65 -12.39
C ASP A 89 5.89 -9.99 -12.24
N ASP A 90 4.78 -10.00 -11.51
CA ASP A 90 3.76 -11.06 -11.63
C ASP A 90 2.71 -10.65 -12.68
N LYS A 91 3.21 -10.16 -13.80
CA LYS A 91 2.48 -10.15 -15.08
C LYS A 91 3.35 -10.80 -16.16
N LYS A 92 3.95 -11.96 -15.86
CA LYS A 92 4.07 -12.99 -16.89
C LYS A 92 2.66 -13.44 -17.26
N SER A 93 2.07 -12.69 -18.18
CA SER A 93 0.98 -13.15 -19.01
C SER A 93 1.39 -14.49 -19.60
N SER A 94 0.89 -15.59 -19.03
CA SER A 94 0.83 -16.88 -19.68
C SER A 94 -0.10 -16.74 -20.90
N HIS A 95 0.46 -16.25 -22.00
CA HIS A 95 -0.10 -16.46 -23.31
C HIS A 95 0.96 -17.10 -24.18
N SER A 96 1.35 -18.33 -23.81
CA SER A 96 1.96 -19.25 -24.78
C SER A 96 0.83 -19.95 -25.51
N THR A 97 0.37 -19.30 -26.58
CA THR A 97 -0.48 -19.93 -27.58
C THR A 97 0.46 -20.49 -28.64
N GLN A 98 0.98 -21.70 -28.41
CA GLN A 98 1.53 -22.48 -29.52
C GLN A 98 0.45 -23.43 -30.03
N LYS A 99 -0.06 -23.06 -31.20
CA LYS A 99 -1.01 -23.79 -32.02
C LYS A 99 -0.43 -25.14 -32.45
N ALA A 100 -1.31 -26.14 -32.52
CA ALA A 100 -1.11 -27.36 -33.29
C ALA A 100 -1.16 -27.07 -34.80
N GLY A 101 -0.37 -27.82 -35.57
CA GLY A 101 -0.34 -27.81 -37.03
C GLY A 101 0.91 -28.51 -37.54
#